data_AF-A0A537I753-F1
#
_entry.id   AF-A0A537I753-F1
#
_cell.length_a   1.000
_cell.length_b   1.000
_cell.length_c   1.000
_cell.angle_alpha   90.00
_cell.angle_beta   90.00
_cell.angle_gamma   90.00
#
_symmetry.space_group_name_H-M   'P 1'
#
loop_
_entity.id
_entity.type
_entity.pdbx_description
1 polymer ?
#
loop_
_entity_poly.entity_id
_entity_poly.type
_entity_poly.pdbx_seq_one_letter_code
_entity_poly.pdbx_strand_id
1 'polypeptide(L)'
;MKREYVVIFAQFGLIVLLVYDLSAEYRSNAYQQDWISSNAPWLQYFVNGYLAAMLLGVFIGGGVLLAADYWRTRNKKSSLRTVG
;
A
#
# COMPACT_ATOMS: atom_id res chain seq x y z
N MET A 1 8.45 -16.36 -8.15
CA MET A 1 7.27 -15.67 -7.61
C MET A 1 6.01 -16.28 -8.22
N LYS A 2 5.07 -16.75 -7.40
CA LYS A 2 3.76 -17.23 -7.90
C LYS A 2 2.95 -16.02 -8.36
N ARG A 3 2.26 -16.13 -9.51
CA ARG A 3 1.51 -15.03 -10.14
C ARG A 3 0.44 -14.43 -9.21
N GLU A 4 -0.12 -15.25 -8.34
CA GLU A 4 -1.10 -14.88 -7.30
C GLU A 4 -0.58 -13.79 -6.36
N TYR A 5 0.68 -13.87 -5.89
CA TYR A 5 1.24 -12.87 -4.97
C TYR A 5 1.38 -11.49 -5.62
N VAL A 6 1.68 -11.44 -6.91
CA VAL A 6 1.77 -10.18 -7.66
C VAL A 6 0.38 -9.54 -7.78
N VAL A 7 -0.64 -10.35 -8.06
CA VAL A 7 -2.03 -9.86 -8.16
C VAL A 7 -2.52 -9.34 -6.82
N ILE A 8 -2.27 -10.06 -5.73
CA ILE A 8 -2.64 -9.62 -4.37
C ILE A 8 -1.93 -8.31 -4.02
N PHE A 9 -0.64 -8.20 -4.32
CA PHE A 9 0.12 -6.98 -4.05
C PHE A 9 -0.39 -5.77 -4.88
N ALA A 10 -0.78 -6.01 -6.13
CA ALA A 10 -1.38 -4.97 -6.97
C ALA A 10 -2.75 -4.51 -6.44
N GLN A 11 -3.60 -5.44 -6.00
CA GLN A 11 -4.87 -5.12 -5.36
C GLN A 11 -4.67 -4.33 -4.06
N PHE A 12 -3.67 -4.71 -3.27
CA PHE A 12 -3.30 -3.96 -2.08
C PHE A 12 -2.88 -2.52 -2.42
N GLY A 13 -2.06 -2.33 -3.46
CA GLY A 13 -1.70 -1.00 -3.96
C GLY A 13 -2.89 -0.15 -4.38
N LEU A 14 -3.88 -0.75 -5.05
CA LEU A 14 -5.12 -0.07 -5.42
C LEU A 14 -5.92 0.37 -4.19
N ILE A 15 -5.99 -0.46 -3.15
CA ILE A 15 -6.62 -0.09 -1.87
C ILE A 15 -5.89 1.09 -1.22
N VAL A 16 -4.54 1.06 -1.20
CA VAL A 16 -3.74 2.15 -0.64
C VAL A 16 -4.04 3.48 -1.36
N LEU A 17 -4.13 3.45 -2.69
CA LEU A 17 -4.45 4.61 -3.51
C LEU A 17 -5.83 5.17 -3.20
N LEU A 18 -6.86 4.31 -3.15
CA LEU A 18 -8.23 4.73 -2.81
C LEU A 18 -8.32 5.36 -1.41
N VAL A 19 -7.63 4.78 -0.42
CA VAL A 19 -7.60 5.32 0.95
C VAL A 19 -6.87 6.66 1.02
N TYR A 20 -5.79 6.80 0.25
CA TYR A 20 -5.07 8.06 0.13
C TYR A 20 -5.95 9.16 -0.46
N ASP A 21 -6.62 8.89 -1.58
CA ASP A 21 -7.50 9.84 -2.25
C ASP A 21 -8.69 10.23 -1.36
N LEU A 22 -9.30 9.26 -0.67
CA LEU A 22 -10.35 9.53 0.32
C LEU A 22 -9.86 10.46 1.44
N SER A 23 -8.64 10.24 1.93
CA SER A 23 -8.04 11.09 2.98
C SER A 23 -7.65 12.47 2.45
N ALA A 24 -7.34 12.60 1.16
CA ALA A 24 -7.09 13.89 0.52
C ALA A 24 -8.38 14.69 0.36
N GLU A 25 -9.46 14.06 -0.11
CA GLU A 25 -10.77 14.66 -0.27
C GLU A 25 -11.36 15.10 1.08
N TYR A 26 -11.22 14.28 2.11
CA TYR A 26 -11.62 14.66 3.47
C TYR A 26 -10.89 15.92 3.95
N ARG A 27 -9.56 15.98 3.77
CA ARG A 27 -8.75 17.12 4.22
C ARG A 27 -9.00 18.39 3.40
N SER A 28 -9.49 18.28 2.17
CA SER A 28 -9.84 19.45 1.35
C SER A 28 -11.24 19.99 1.68
N ASN A 29 -12.13 19.17 2.25
CA ASN A 29 -13.52 19.55 2.49
C ASN A 29 -13.80 19.88 3.98
N ALA A 30 -13.93 21.18 4.29
CA ALA A 30 -14.24 21.67 5.63
C ALA A 30 -15.59 21.19 6.17
N TYR A 31 -16.61 21.02 5.32
CA TYR A 31 -17.92 20.52 5.75
C TYR A 31 -17.83 19.05 6.19
N GLN A 32 -17.05 18.24 5.50
CA GLN A 32 -16.84 16.83 5.89
C GLN A 32 -16.04 16.73 7.19
N GLN A 33 -15.04 17.59 7.38
CA GLN A 33 -14.27 17.67 8.62
C GLN A 33 -15.16 18.03 9.81
N ASP A 34 -16.00 19.04 9.65
CA ASP A 34 -16.90 19.50 10.70
C ASP A 34 -17.96 18.43 11.04
N TRP A 35 -18.59 17.84 10.01
CA TRP A 35 -19.56 16.77 10.19
C TRP A 35 -18.94 15.53 10.87
N ILE A 36 -17.75 15.10 10.45
CA ILE A 36 -17.05 13.96 11.07
C ILE A 36 -16.65 14.26 12.50
N SER A 37 -16.15 15.47 12.79
CA SER A 37 -15.79 15.84 14.17
C SER A 37 -16.98 15.76 15.13
N SER A 38 -18.19 16.08 14.63
CA SER A 38 -19.41 16.12 15.41
C SER A 38 -20.13 14.76 15.50
N ASN A 39 -20.11 13.95 14.44
CA ASN A 39 -20.92 12.74 14.34
C ASN A 39 -20.11 11.44 14.46
N ALA A 40 -18.84 11.46 14.05
CA ALA A 40 -17.99 10.28 14.02
C ALA A 40 -16.51 10.60 14.30
N PRO A 41 -16.16 11.19 15.46
CA PRO A 41 -14.80 11.65 15.76
C PRO A 41 -13.76 10.51 15.77
N TRP A 42 -14.17 9.27 16.02
CA TRP A 42 -13.30 8.10 15.90
C TRP A 42 -12.81 7.86 14.45
N LEU A 43 -13.62 8.24 13.46
CA LEU A 43 -13.29 8.10 12.04
C LEU A 43 -12.19 9.09 11.63
N GLN A 44 -12.03 10.18 12.39
CA GLN A 44 -11.08 11.24 12.10
C GLN A 44 -9.64 10.72 12.02
N TYR A 45 -9.28 9.72 12.82
CA TYR A 45 -7.97 9.07 12.73
C TYR A 45 -7.76 8.36 11.36
N PHE A 46 -8.80 7.74 10.82
CA PHE A 46 -8.75 7.06 9.54
C PHE A 46 -8.61 8.04 8.38
N VAL A 47 -9.47 9.07 8.36
CA VAL A 47 -9.58 9.99 7.21
C VAL A 47 -8.58 11.16 7.25
N ASN A 48 -7.96 11.47 8.39
CA ASN A 48 -6.86 12.45 8.44
C ASN A 48 -5.57 12.00 7.73
N GLY A 49 -5.53 10.76 7.26
CA GLY A 49 -4.39 10.22 6.52
C GLY A 49 -3.39 9.44 7.36
N TYR A 50 -3.64 9.20 8.66
CA TYR A 50 -2.80 8.28 9.45
C TYR A 50 -2.86 6.86 8.88
N LEU A 51 -4.07 6.38 8.56
CA LEU A 51 -4.23 5.09 7.90
C LEU A 51 -3.55 5.09 6.52
N ALA A 52 -3.76 6.13 5.72
CA ALA A 52 -3.14 6.25 4.40
C ALA A 52 -1.60 6.19 4.47
N ALA A 53 -0.99 6.91 5.41
CA ALA A 53 0.46 6.92 5.61
C ALA A 53 0.99 5.54 6.04
N MET A 54 0.29 4.86 6.96
CA MET A 54 0.65 3.51 7.40
C MET A 54 0.58 2.51 6.23
N LEU A 55 -0.51 2.54 5.45
CA LEU A 55 -0.68 1.66 4.29
C LEU A 55 0.36 1.92 3.21
N LEU A 56 0.70 3.19 2.94
CA LEU A 56 1.79 3.56 2.03
C LEU A 56 3.13 3.00 2.51
N GLY A 57 3.43 3.09 3.81
CA GLY A 57 4.65 2.51 4.38
C GLY A 57 4.73 0.99 4.19
N VAL A 58 3.64 0.28 4.47
CA VAL A 58 3.53 -1.17 4.24
C VAL A 58 3.66 -1.52 2.75
N PHE A 59 3.04 -0.73 1.87
CA PHE A 59 3.13 -0.93 0.43
C PHE A 59 4.56 -0.78 -0.09
N ILE A 60 5.25 0.29 0.32
CA ILE A 60 6.65 0.51 -0.06
C ILE A 60 7.54 -0.62 0.49
N GLY A 61 7.42 -0.94 1.79
CA GLY A 61 8.21 -2.00 2.42
C GLY A 61 7.98 -3.37 1.76
N GLY A 62 6.71 -3.73 1.51
CA GLY A 62 6.35 -4.95 0.80
C GLY A 62 6.89 -4.98 -0.63
N GLY A 63 6.86 -3.85 -1.34
CA GLY A 63 7.41 -3.73 -2.69
C GLY A 63 8.91 -3.95 -2.74
N VAL A 64 9.65 -3.38 -1.78
CA VAL A 64 11.11 -3.60 -1.63
C VAL A 64 11.41 -5.09 -1.40
N LEU A 65 10.68 -5.74 -0.50
CA LEU A 65 10.87 -7.16 -0.21
C LEU A 65 10.54 -8.06 -1.42
N LEU A 66 9.47 -7.77 -2.16
CA LEU A 66 9.11 -8.49 -3.37
C LEU A 66 10.17 -8.32 -4.47
N ALA A 67 10.70 -7.10 -4.64
CA ALA A 67 11.78 -6.84 -5.58
C ALA A 67 13.06 -7.59 -5.19
N ALA A 68 13.42 -7.61 -3.90
CA ALA A 68 14.57 -8.35 -3.39
C ALA A 68 14.43 -9.86 -3.62
N ASP A 69 13.26 -10.45 -3.34
CA ASP A 69 13.00 -11.87 -3.60
C ASP A 69 13.07 -12.21 -5.09
N TYR A 70 12.52 -11.34 -5.94
CA TYR A 70 12.61 -11.50 -7.40
C TYR A 70 14.06 -11.53 -7.87
N TRP A 71 14.88 -10.57 -7.45
CA TRP A 71 16.30 -10.49 -7.79
C TRP A 71 17.07 -11.73 -7.31
N ARG A 72 16.86 -12.13 -6.06
CA ARG A 72 17.50 -13.33 -5.49
C ARG A 72 17.16 -14.59 -6.28
N THR A 73 15.90 -14.76 -6.64
CA THR A 73 15.42 -15.93 -7.40
C THR A 73 15.99 -15.95 -8.82
N ARG A 74 16.09 -14.78 -9.47
CA ARG A 74 16.68 -14.66 -10.80
C ARG A 74 18.17 -15.04 -10.79
N ASN A 75 18.92 -14.57 -9.80
CA ASN A 75 20.35 -14.86 -9.68
C ASN A 75 20.63 -16.35 -9.41
N LYS A 76 19.80 -17.02 -8.59
CA LYS A 76 19.88 -18.48 -8.39
C LYS A 76 19.69 -19.26 -9.69
N LYS A 77 18.71 -18.89 -10.52
CA LYS A 77 18.48 -19.55 -11.81
C LYS A 77 19.63 -19.32 -12.81
N SER A 78 20.26 -18.14 -12.79
CA SER A 78 21.42 -17.84 -13.64
C SER A 78 22.61 -18.74 -13.26
N SER A 79 22.94 -18.82 -11.97
CA SER A 79 24.08 -19.62 -11.47
C SER A 79 23.97 -21.11 -11.82
N LEU A 80 22.78 -21.70 -11.76
CA LEU A 80 22.57 -23.12 -12.11
C LEU A 80 22.75 -23.42 -13.60
N ARG A 81 22.58 -22.42 -14.48
CA ARG A 81 22.81 -22.59 -15.92
C ARG A 81 24.28 -22.52 -16.32
N THR A 82 25.13 -21.90 -15.49
CA THR A 82 26.56 -21.71 -15.78
C THR A 82 27.43 -22.89 -15.33
N VAL A 83 26.91 -23.80 -14.51
CA VAL A 83 27.62 -24.97 -13.96
C VAL A 83 27.16 -26.31 -14.55
N GLY A 84 26.33 -26.27 -15.60
CA GLY A 84 25.84 -27.45 -16.32
C GLY A 84 26.49 -27.59 -17.70
#